data_AF-A0A162PEM6-F1
#
_entry.id   AF-A0A162PEM6-F1
#
_cell.length_a   1.000
_cell.length_b   1.000
_cell.length_c   1.000
_cell.angle_alpha   90.00
_cell.angle_beta   90.00
_cell.angle_gamma   90.00
#
_symmetry.space_group_name_H-M   'P 1'
#
loop_
_entity.id
_entity.type
_entity.pdbx_description
1 polymer ?
#
loop_
_entity_poly.entity_id
_entity_poly.type
_entity_poly.pdbx_seq_one_letter_code
_entity_poly.pdbx_strand_id
1 'polypeptide(L)'
;MLFSVRSSFVVSLLLVLPFFTLFSASCTGQPGNHHKIAQATPAAAPACDGCELLFAGMPEQIDAVDTSKGWQGASQQLILSGTVFDREGIRPVPGVIIYYWQTDETGYYAGGEGMHPAALQHGRLRGWVKSDENGQYKIFTCRPAPYPGEKIPAHIHLFILEPGAQHPYYVDDLVFDDDPLLLPYIKKYPPENRGGNGVLRVLLDGKKQVAEHDIMLGLHIPGYPQKSASGLNSGLSVGEDQPSFQPYHAYGPDKGTRTCPVCKYVRYHGLLLFVGSRPDWPKIREWLLFMEKESAKRQQYLKAYFIYANAKGYSKNKRAAELQQLGQELGLRYLALTYAPSLDDRETELYLNQLNEKAESTLIIYRYRKIVAKFINLQPGAENFARVSACLDKTKGAYFALPAPEHE
;
A
#
# COMPACT_ATOMS: atom_id res chain seq x y z
N MET A 1 -17.59 83.75 -20.47
CA MET A 1 -17.73 84.68 -19.34
C MET A 1 -18.72 84.08 -18.34
N LEU A 2 -18.29 83.96 -17.07
CA LEU A 2 -19.06 84.04 -15.80
C LEU A 2 -20.24 83.06 -15.59
N PHE A 3 -20.13 82.02 -14.76
CA PHE A 3 -20.23 81.94 -13.26
C PHE A 3 -21.66 81.88 -12.68
N SER A 4 -21.79 81.08 -11.61
CA SER A 4 -22.69 81.24 -10.43
C SER A 4 -24.01 80.45 -10.41
N VAL A 5 -24.61 79.91 -9.32
CA VAL A 5 -24.25 79.27 -8.02
C VAL A 5 -25.59 79.16 -7.20
N ARG A 6 -25.74 78.10 -6.36
CA ARG A 6 -26.64 77.89 -5.16
C ARG A 6 -28.15 77.59 -5.39
N SER A 7 -28.72 76.51 -4.82
CA SER A 7 -29.14 76.20 -3.41
C SER A 7 -30.48 76.91 -3.05
N SER A 8 -31.57 76.36 -2.46
CA SER A 8 -31.79 75.37 -1.39
C SER A 8 -33.31 75.00 -1.26
N PHE A 9 -33.59 73.79 -0.71
CA PHE A 9 -34.65 73.37 0.24
C PHE A 9 -36.13 73.84 0.16
N VAL A 10 -37.07 72.89 0.22
CA VAL A 10 -38.19 72.81 1.22
C VAL A 10 -38.65 71.34 1.38
N VAL A 11 -38.87 70.92 2.62
CA VAL A 11 -39.42 69.63 3.09
C VAL A 11 -40.93 69.77 3.29
N SER A 12 -41.73 68.76 2.88
CA SER A 12 -43.08 68.52 3.41
C SER A 12 -43.40 67.02 3.40
N LEU A 13 -43.79 66.53 4.59
CA LEU A 13 -44.13 65.17 4.94
C LEU A 13 -45.66 65.05 5.00
N LEU A 14 -46.27 64.09 4.30
CA LEU A 14 -47.62 63.59 4.64
C LEU A 14 -47.88 62.17 4.11
N LEU A 15 -48.54 61.40 4.97
CA LEU A 15 -48.68 59.94 5.05
C LEU A 15 -49.39 59.21 3.88
N VAL A 16 -48.79 58.07 3.52
CA VAL A 16 -49.29 56.67 3.51
C VAL A 16 -50.69 56.34 2.95
N LEU A 17 -50.70 55.48 1.91
CA LEU A 17 -51.58 54.29 1.79
C LEU A 17 -50.88 53.21 0.93
N PRO A 18 -51.08 51.90 1.22
CA PRO A 18 -50.13 50.85 0.88
C PRO A 18 -50.46 50.20 -0.46
N PHE A 19 -49.44 49.92 -1.28
CA PHE A 19 -49.57 48.96 -2.37
C PHE A 19 -48.36 48.03 -2.43
N PHE A 20 -48.71 46.77 -2.54
CA PHE A 20 -47.90 45.58 -2.44
C PHE A 20 -47.11 45.41 -3.74
N THR A 21 -45.78 45.53 -3.72
CA THR A 21 -44.92 45.00 -4.81
C THR A 21 -43.51 44.68 -4.32
N LEU A 22 -43.22 43.38 -4.43
CA LEU A 22 -41.92 42.69 -4.55
C LEU A 22 -40.70 43.58 -4.84
N PHE A 23 -39.77 43.61 -3.89
CA PHE A 23 -38.40 44.05 -4.10
C PHE A 23 -37.52 42.85 -4.49
N SER A 24 -37.08 42.82 -5.74
CA SER A 24 -35.89 42.08 -6.17
C SER A 24 -34.68 43.00 -6.01
N ALA A 25 -33.89 42.77 -4.95
CA ALA A 25 -32.56 43.33 -4.81
C ALA A 25 -31.53 42.24 -5.05
N SER A 26 -30.80 42.40 -6.16
CA SER A 26 -29.62 41.63 -6.52
C SER A 26 -28.50 41.85 -5.50
N CYS A 27 -28.04 40.75 -4.89
CA CYS A 27 -26.69 40.66 -4.34
C CYS A 27 -25.94 39.61 -5.16
N THR A 28 -24.93 40.09 -5.89
CA THR A 28 -23.88 39.27 -6.50
C THR A 28 -22.99 38.69 -5.40
N GLY A 29 -23.29 37.46 -5.00
CA GLY A 29 -22.38 36.59 -4.24
C GLY A 29 -21.73 35.60 -5.19
N GLN A 30 -20.40 35.60 -5.26
CA GLN A 30 -19.62 34.59 -5.96
C GLN A 30 -19.94 33.20 -5.39
N PRO A 31 -20.25 32.17 -6.20
CA PRO A 31 -20.36 30.82 -5.68
C PRO A 31 -18.95 30.32 -5.34
N GLY A 32 -18.67 30.21 -4.04
CA GLY A 32 -17.57 29.42 -3.54
C GLY A 32 -17.69 28.02 -4.15
N ASN A 33 -16.64 27.61 -4.85
CA ASN A 33 -16.56 26.35 -5.54
C ASN A 33 -16.41 25.22 -4.50
N HIS A 34 -17.50 24.89 -3.80
CA HIS A 34 -17.61 23.65 -3.08
C HIS A 34 -17.73 22.55 -4.13
N HIS A 35 -16.60 21.96 -4.49
CA HIS A 35 -16.56 20.65 -5.11
C HIS A 35 -17.36 19.70 -4.21
N LYS A 36 -18.63 19.47 -4.55
CA LYS A 36 -19.36 18.30 -4.08
C LYS A 36 -18.53 17.09 -4.53
N ILE A 37 -17.84 16.48 -3.58
CA ILE A 37 -17.29 15.15 -3.74
C ILE A 37 -18.50 14.28 -4.08
N ALA A 38 -18.60 13.85 -5.33
CA ALA A 38 -19.57 12.86 -5.72
C ALA A 38 -19.25 11.60 -4.91
N GLN A 39 -20.07 11.31 -3.91
CA GLN A 39 -20.05 10.03 -3.21
C GLN A 39 -20.37 8.96 -4.24
N ALA A 40 -19.33 8.26 -4.70
CA ALA A 40 -19.52 7.05 -5.47
C ALA A 40 -20.29 6.06 -4.58
N THR A 41 -21.39 5.53 -5.09
CA THR A 41 -22.12 4.45 -4.42
C THR A 41 -21.16 3.28 -4.21
N PRO A 42 -20.97 2.79 -2.98
CA PRO A 42 -20.04 1.70 -2.71
C PRO A 42 -20.55 0.46 -3.42
N ALA A 43 -19.66 -0.12 -4.17
CA ALA A 43 -19.97 -1.15 -5.12
C ALA A 43 -19.77 -2.49 -4.39
N ALA A 44 -20.87 -3.19 -4.09
CA ALA A 44 -20.88 -4.28 -3.10
C ALA A 44 -20.00 -5.46 -3.52
N ALA A 45 -19.02 -5.81 -2.68
CA ALA A 45 -18.41 -7.14 -2.70
C ALA A 45 -19.48 -8.21 -2.40
N PRO A 46 -19.35 -9.44 -2.93
CA PRO A 46 -20.28 -10.52 -2.62
C PRO A 46 -20.29 -10.81 -1.11
N ALA A 47 -21.46 -11.16 -0.59
CA ALA A 47 -21.62 -11.55 0.80
C ALA A 47 -20.69 -12.72 1.15
N CYS A 48 -20.01 -12.64 2.29
CA CYS A 48 -19.18 -13.69 2.83
C CYS A 48 -19.84 -14.37 4.03
N ASP A 49 -19.50 -15.65 4.22
CA ASP A 49 -19.99 -16.47 5.32
C ASP A 49 -19.45 -15.96 6.66
N GLY A 50 -20.31 -15.83 7.67
CA GLY A 50 -19.96 -15.33 9.00
C GLY A 50 -19.74 -13.82 9.10
N CYS A 51 -19.85 -13.06 8.01
CA CYS A 51 -19.53 -11.63 8.03
C CYS A 51 -20.58 -10.78 8.74
N GLU A 52 -21.79 -11.31 8.96
CA GLU A 52 -22.80 -10.70 9.82
C GLU A 52 -22.33 -10.49 11.27
N LEU A 53 -21.32 -11.26 11.71
CA LEU A 53 -20.74 -11.16 13.06
C LEU A 53 -20.00 -9.86 13.30
N LEU A 54 -19.60 -9.16 12.24
CA LEU A 54 -19.10 -7.79 12.32
C LEU A 54 -20.12 -6.87 13.00
N PHE A 55 -21.43 -7.06 12.75
CA PHE A 55 -22.47 -6.20 13.31
C PHE A 55 -22.86 -6.56 14.74
N ALA A 56 -22.57 -7.80 15.17
CA ALA A 56 -22.88 -8.26 16.50
C ALA A 56 -22.11 -7.43 17.53
N GLY A 57 -22.78 -6.58 18.32
CA GLY A 57 -22.16 -5.74 19.33
C GLY A 57 -21.23 -4.64 18.80
N MET A 58 -21.37 -4.25 17.53
CA MET A 58 -20.64 -3.13 16.94
C MET A 58 -21.05 -1.82 17.66
N PRO A 59 -20.10 -0.99 18.12
CA PRO A 59 -20.42 0.25 18.80
C PRO A 59 -20.92 1.31 17.82
N GLU A 60 -21.71 2.28 18.30
CA GLU A 60 -22.22 3.39 17.48
C GLU A 60 -21.10 4.31 16.99
N GLN A 61 -20.04 4.47 17.81
CA GLN A 61 -18.85 5.23 17.47
C GLN A 61 -17.65 4.28 17.45
N ILE A 62 -16.89 4.33 16.36
CA ILE A 62 -15.69 3.53 16.14
C ILE A 62 -14.56 4.51 15.83
N ASP A 63 -13.52 4.48 16.66
CA ASP A 63 -12.32 5.30 16.48
C ASP A 63 -11.33 4.65 15.51
N ALA A 64 -10.37 5.42 15.02
CA ALA A 64 -9.27 4.90 14.23
C ALA A 64 -8.25 4.10 15.07
N VAL A 65 -8.39 4.15 16.39
CA VAL A 65 -7.49 3.48 17.34
C VAL A 65 -8.32 2.63 18.28
N ASP A 66 -7.98 1.34 18.38
CA ASP A 66 -8.57 0.44 19.36
C ASP A 66 -7.50 -0.19 20.25
N THR A 67 -7.85 -0.44 21.51
CA THR A 67 -7.03 -1.20 22.46
C THR A 67 -7.79 -2.45 22.85
N SER A 68 -7.42 -3.56 22.22
CA SER A 68 -7.96 -4.89 22.46
C SER A 68 -7.86 -5.25 23.95
N LYS A 69 -8.84 -6.02 24.43
CA LYS A 69 -8.79 -6.66 25.76
C LYS A 69 -7.55 -7.56 25.94
N GLY A 70 -6.91 -7.97 24.85
CA GLY A 70 -5.67 -8.75 24.86
C GLY A 70 -4.43 -7.91 25.13
N TRP A 71 -4.51 -6.58 25.08
CA TRP A 71 -3.34 -5.70 25.27
C TRP A 71 -2.80 -5.70 26.71
N GLN A 72 -3.71 -5.57 27.68
CA GLN A 72 -3.34 -5.41 29.09
C GLN A 72 -2.89 -6.75 29.66
N GLY A 73 -1.67 -6.79 30.20
CA GLY A 73 -1.09 -8.01 30.78
C GLY A 73 -0.55 -9.02 29.76
N ALA A 74 -0.53 -8.68 28.47
CA ALA A 74 0.07 -9.53 27.45
C ALA A 74 1.55 -9.78 27.73
N SER A 75 1.99 -11.03 27.57
CA SER A 75 3.42 -11.35 27.59
C SER A 75 4.12 -10.75 26.37
N GLN A 76 3.46 -10.76 25.21
CA GLN A 76 3.92 -10.14 23.98
C GLN A 76 2.87 -9.16 23.43
N GLN A 77 3.10 -7.87 23.69
CA GLN A 77 2.33 -6.78 23.11
C GLN A 77 2.62 -6.62 21.61
N LEU A 78 1.58 -6.39 20.81
CA LEU A 78 1.60 -6.15 19.37
C LEU A 78 0.86 -4.85 19.03
N ILE A 79 1.54 -3.95 18.33
CA ILE A 79 0.95 -2.75 17.73
C ILE A 79 0.80 -3.03 16.24
N LEU A 80 -0.44 -3.19 15.79
CA LEU A 80 -0.77 -3.30 14.36
C LEU A 80 -1.27 -1.95 13.87
N SER A 81 -0.76 -1.46 12.74
CA SER A 81 -1.28 -0.24 12.12
C SER A 81 -1.17 -0.30 10.62
N GLY A 82 -1.90 0.57 9.93
CA GLY A 82 -1.88 0.60 8.48
C GLY A 82 -2.70 1.74 7.92
N THR A 83 -2.67 1.87 6.61
CA THR A 83 -3.53 2.78 5.86
C THR A 83 -4.41 1.99 4.90
N VAL A 84 -5.70 2.31 4.86
CA VAL A 84 -6.63 1.81 3.86
C VAL A 84 -6.52 2.69 2.62
N PHE A 85 -6.26 2.07 1.47
CA PHE A 85 -6.15 2.72 0.18
C PHE A 85 -7.23 2.25 -0.78
N ASP A 86 -7.46 3.05 -1.83
CA ASP A 86 -8.16 2.56 -3.02
C ASP A 86 -7.41 1.38 -3.67
N ARG A 87 -8.09 0.73 -4.61
CA ARG A 87 -7.58 -0.47 -5.29
C ARG A 87 -6.20 -0.27 -5.92
N GLU A 88 -5.93 0.91 -6.43
CA GLU A 88 -4.64 1.26 -7.05
C GLU A 88 -3.53 1.53 -6.03
N GLY A 89 -3.84 1.64 -4.73
CA GLY A 89 -2.87 1.93 -3.68
C GLY A 89 -2.40 3.40 -3.67
N ILE A 90 -3.18 4.32 -4.25
CA ILE A 90 -2.76 5.71 -4.46
C ILE A 90 -3.41 6.64 -3.44
N ARG A 91 -4.73 6.50 -3.26
CA ARG A 91 -5.52 7.43 -2.43
C ARG A 91 -5.93 6.74 -1.13
N PRO A 92 -5.59 7.30 0.03
CA PRO A 92 -6.14 6.81 1.29
C PRO A 92 -7.67 6.95 1.32
N VAL A 93 -8.35 6.03 1.98
CA VAL A 93 -9.81 5.95 2.02
C VAL A 93 -10.29 6.03 3.47
N PRO A 94 -10.94 7.14 3.86
CA PRO A 94 -11.45 7.32 5.22
C PRO A 94 -12.76 6.57 5.46
N GLY A 95 -13.07 6.32 6.73
CA GLY A 95 -14.35 5.82 7.19
C GLY A 95 -14.62 4.33 6.96
N VAL A 96 -13.61 3.56 6.55
CA VAL A 96 -13.70 2.11 6.35
C VAL A 96 -13.64 1.42 7.71
N ILE A 97 -14.62 0.58 8.01
CA ILE A 97 -14.64 -0.21 9.23
C ILE A 97 -13.84 -1.49 8.99
N ILE A 98 -12.90 -1.75 9.90
CA ILE A 98 -12.08 -2.95 9.95
C ILE A 98 -12.46 -3.65 11.25
N TYR A 99 -13.10 -4.81 11.12
CA TYR A 99 -13.39 -5.69 12.24
C TYR A 99 -12.30 -6.75 12.31
N TYR A 100 -11.69 -6.90 13.48
CA TYR A 100 -10.64 -7.87 13.72
C TYR A 100 -11.04 -8.84 14.83
N TRP A 101 -10.56 -10.07 14.75
CA TRP A 101 -10.63 -11.04 15.85
C TRP A 101 -9.45 -12.02 15.78
N GLN A 102 -9.10 -12.60 16.92
CA GLN A 102 -7.95 -13.49 17.05
C GLN A 102 -8.06 -14.39 18.29
N THR A 103 -7.18 -15.38 18.36
CA THR A 103 -6.88 -16.13 19.57
C THR A 103 -6.06 -15.32 20.57
N ASP A 104 -5.97 -15.83 21.80
CA ASP A 104 -5.04 -15.33 22.81
C ASP A 104 -3.62 -15.92 22.63
N GLU A 105 -2.74 -15.61 23.58
CA GLU A 105 -1.34 -16.05 23.63
C GLU A 105 -1.19 -17.57 23.86
N THR A 106 -2.29 -18.29 24.11
CA THR A 106 -2.34 -19.76 24.23
C THR A 106 -3.01 -20.45 23.04
N GLY A 107 -3.49 -19.67 22.07
CA GLY A 107 -4.03 -20.18 20.82
C GLY A 107 -5.52 -20.54 20.89
N TYR A 108 -6.24 -20.02 21.88
CA TYR A 108 -7.68 -20.25 22.01
C TYR A 108 -8.49 -18.95 21.87
N TYR A 109 -9.71 -19.07 21.34
CA TYR A 109 -10.71 -18.00 21.39
C TYR A 109 -11.24 -17.87 22.81
N ALA A 110 -10.68 -16.93 23.56
CA ALA A 110 -11.09 -16.69 24.94
C ALA A 110 -12.55 -16.20 25.01
N GLY A 111 -13.37 -16.83 25.84
CA GLY A 111 -14.69 -16.31 26.20
C GLY A 111 -14.59 -15.13 27.19
N GLY A 112 -15.71 -14.48 27.49
CA GLY A 112 -15.78 -13.44 28.50
C GLY A 112 -17.20 -13.03 28.84
N GLU A 113 -17.41 -12.50 30.05
CA GLU A 113 -18.70 -11.95 30.47
C GLU A 113 -19.12 -10.77 29.59
N GLY A 114 -20.43 -10.66 29.34
CA GLY A 114 -21.00 -9.58 28.53
C GLY A 114 -20.74 -9.67 27.02
N MET A 115 -20.23 -10.80 26.53
CA MET A 115 -20.09 -11.04 25.09
C MET A 115 -21.46 -11.19 24.41
N HIS A 116 -21.58 -10.64 23.20
CA HIS A 116 -22.75 -10.81 22.37
C HIS A 116 -22.90 -12.30 21.98
N PRO A 117 -24.07 -12.95 22.17
CA PRO A 117 -24.23 -14.39 21.94
C PRO A 117 -23.83 -14.87 20.55
N ALA A 118 -24.17 -14.08 19.51
CA ALA A 118 -23.79 -14.41 18.12
C ALA A 118 -22.27 -14.44 17.90
N ALA A 119 -21.48 -13.72 18.70
CA ALA A 119 -20.05 -13.54 18.50
C ALA A 119 -19.16 -14.43 19.37
N LEU A 120 -19.74 -15.41 20.08
CA LEU A 120 -18.97 -16.33 20.94
C LEU A 120 -17.86 -17.04 20.16
N GLN A 121 -18.11 -17.39 18.91
CA GLN A 121 -17.13 -18.05 18.02
C GLN A 121 -15.92 -17.17 17.67
N HIS A 122 -16.01 -15.85 17.77
CA HIS A 122 -14.87 -14.94 17.52
C HIS A 122 -14.12 -14.57 18.81
N GLY A 123 -14.57 -15.05 19.97
CA GLY A 123 -13.96 -14.76 21.26
C GLY A 123 -14.03 -13.28 21.67
N ARG A 124 -13.50 -12.98 22.85
CA ARG A 124 -13.49 -11.62 23.43
C ARG A 124 -12.39 -10.73 22.85
N LEU A 125 -11.40 -11.32 22.19
CA LEU A 125 -10.27 -10.63 21.57
C LEU A 125 -10.62 -10.22 20.14
N ARG A 126 -11.68 -9.41 20.06
CA ARG A 126 -12.22 -8.85 18.83
C ARG A 126 -12.53 -7.38 19.04
N GLY A 127 -12.53 -6.62 17.95
CA GLY A 127 -12.81 -5.20 18.01
C GLY A 127 -13.01 -4.59 16.64
N TRP A 128 -13.20 -3.28 16.63
CA TRP A 128 -13.40 -2.49 15.42
C TRP A 128 -12.49 -1.28 15.46
N VAL A 129 -11.93 -0.95 14.30
CA VAL A 129 -11.35 0.37 14.04
C VAL A 129 -11.97 0.93 12.77
N LYS A 130 -12.03 2.25 12.67
CA LYS A 130 -12.56 2.94 11.50
C LYS A 130 -11.49 3.88 10.97
N SER A 131 -11.12 3.73 9.69
CA SER A 131 -10.02 4.51 9.12
C SER A 131 -10.27 6.03 9.25
N ASP A 132 -9.23 6.77 9.68
CA ASP A 132 -9.30 8.22 9.88
C ASP A 132 -9.36 8.99 8.55
N GLU A 133 -9.35 10.33 8.60
CA GLU A 133 -9.37 11.20 7.42
C GLU A 133 -8.20 10.97 6.43
N ASN A 134 -7.10 10.39 6.92
CA ASN A 134 -5.94 10.00 6.14
C ASN A 134 -5.92 8.50 5.83
N GLY A 135 -7.02 7.79 6.05
CA GLY A 135 -7.17 6.35 5.84
C GLY A 135 -6.46 5.48 6.89
N GLN A 136 -5.90 6.05 7.95
CA GLN A 136 -5.07 5.30 8.90
C GLN A 136 -5.89 4.60 9.98
N TYR A 137 -5.37 3.50 10.49
CA TYR A 137 -5.91 2.79 11.66
C TYR A 137 -4.78 2.22 12.54
N LYS A 138 -5.11 1.93 13.80
CA LYS A 138 -4.18 1.32 14.76
C LYS A 138 -4.90 0.43 15.78
N ILE A 139 -4.33 -0.73 16.04
CA ILE A 139 -4.83 -1.71 17.01
C ILE A 139 -3.69 -2.04 17.97
N PHE A 140 -3.95 -1.89 19.27
CA PHE A 140 -3.09 -2.38 20.34
C PHE A 140 -3.65 -3.72 20.83
N THR A 141 -2.91 -4.82 20.66
CA THR A 141 -3.36 -6.18 21.02
C THR A 141 -2.21 -7.06 21.52
N CYS A 142 -2.48 -8.31 21.88
CA CYS A 142 -1.43 -9.32 22.09
C CYS A 142 -1.08 -10.00 20.76
N ARG A 143 0.14 -10.53 20.65
CA ARG A 143 0.46 -11.48 19.59
C ARG A 143 -0.32 -12.78 19.84
N PRO A 144 -1.17 -13.26 18.90
CA PRO A 144 -1.86 -14.54 19.07
C PRO A 144 -0.86 -15.70 18.97
N ALA A 145 -1.22 -16.85 19.54
CA ALA A 145 -0.52 -18.11 19.30
C ALA A 145 -1.25 -18.98 18.25
N PRO A 146 -0.54 -19.89 17.57
CA PRO A 146 -1.14 -20.93 16.74
C PRO A 146 -2.16 -21.77 17.52
N TYR A 147 -3.17 -22.30 16.82
CA TYR A 147 -4.11 -23.24 17.44
C TYR A 147 -3.34 -24.49 17.95
N PRO A 148 -3.54 -24.92 19.21
CA PRO A 148 -2.81 -26.07 19.75
C PRO A 148 -3.04 -27.37 18.96
N GLY A 149 -1.95 -28.01 18.55
CA GLY A 149 -1.98 -29.26 17.79
C GLY A 149 -2.18 -29.09 16.27
N GLU A 150 -2.46 -27.87 15.80
CA GLU A 150 -2.66 -27.59 14.38
C GLU A 150 -1.39 -27.10 13.69
N LYS A 151 -1.39 -27.17 12.36
CA LYS A 151 -0.29 -26.66 11.51
C LYS A 151 -0.69 -25.37 10.79
N ILE A 152 -1.37 -24.49 11.52
CA ILE A 152 -1.83 -23.18 11.06
C ILE A 152 -1.01 -22.14 11.82
N PRO A 153 -0.33 -21.20 11.14
CA PRO A 153 0.46 -20.16 11.82
C PRO A 153 -0.44 -19.29 12.72
N ALA A 154 0.17 -18.56 13.66
CA ALA A 154 -0.51 -17.51 14.39
C ALA A 154 -1.12 -16.50 13.40
N HIS A 155 -2.36 -16.08 13.66
CA HIS A 155 -3.06 -15.18 12.75
C HIS A 155 -4.08 -14.26 13.43
N ILE A 156 -4.36 -13.14 12.75
CA ILE A 156 -5.42 -12.20 13.08
C ILE A 156 -6.34 -12.13 11.86
N HIS A 157 -7.63 -12.36 12.07
CA HIS A 157 -8.61 -12.29 11.01
C HIS A 157 -9.15 -10.88 10.83
N LEU A 158 -9.58 -10.55 9.61
CA LEU A 158 -10.15 -9.25 9.27
C LEU A 158 -11.40 -9.37 8.39
N PHE A 159 -12.42 -8.58 8.73
CA PHE A 159 -13.51 -8.22 7.83
C PHE A 159 -13.48 -6.72 7.55
N ILE A 160 -13.83 -6.36 6.31
CA ILE A 160 -13.85 -4.99 5.82
C ILE A 160 -15.28 -4.59 5.48
N LEU A 161 -15.72 -3.44 5.99
CA LEU A 161 -16.98 -2.80 5.62
C LEU A 161 -16.69 -1.37 5.15
N GLU A 162 -16.84 -1.15 3.85
CA GLU A 162 -16.64 0.16 3.22
C GLU A 162 -17.79 1.13 3.55
N PRO A 163 -17.53 2.46 3.61
CA PRO A 163 -18.56 3.44 3.93
C PRO A 163 -19.74 3.36 2.97
N GLY A 164 -20.92 3.00 3.46
CA GLY A 164 -22.16 2.88 2.67
C GLY A 164 -22.35 1.55 1.93
N ALA A 165 -21.40 0.60 2.05
CA ALA A 165 -21.60 -0.76 1.58
C ALA A 165 -22.63 -1.48 2.45
N GLN A 166 -23.41 -2.37 1.85
CA GLN A 166 -24.44 -3.15 2.57
C GLN A 166 -23.86 -4.40 3.24
N HIS A 167 -22.82 -4.99 2.66
CA HIS A 167 -22.25 -6.24 3.11
C HIS A 167 -20.74 -6.08 3.33
N PRO A 168 -20.19 -6.59 4.44
CA PRO A 168 -18.76 -6.73 4.60
C PRO A 168 -18.20 -7.83 3.70
N TYR A 169 -16.88 -7.83 3.53
CA TYR A 169 -16.13 -8.89 2.88
C TYR A 169 -14.89 -9.29 3.69
N TYR A 170 -14.41 -10.53 3.50
CA TYR A 170 -13.16 -10.98 4.09
C TYR A 170 -11.96 -10.60 3.22
N VAL A 171 -10.86 -10.31 3.90
CA VAL A 171 -9.51 -10.24 3.32
C VAL A 171 -8.70 -11.42 3.83
N ASP A 172 -7.48 -11.60 3.31
CA ASP A 172 -6.61 -12.67 3.81
C ASP A 172 -6.29 -12.45 5.30
N ASP A 173 -6.14 -13.55 6.03
CA ASP A 173 -5.70 -13.50 7.43
C ASP A 173 -4.31 -12.88 7.54
N LEU A 174 -4.09 -12.14 8.61
CA LEU A 174 -2.79 -11.58 8.93
C LEU A 174 -1.94 -12.62 9.63
N VAL A 175 -0.87 -13.08 9.00
CA VAL A 175 0.07 -14.10 9.50
C VAL A 175 1.46 -13.49 9.69
N PHE A 176 2.34 -14.10 10.49
CA PHE A 176 3.64 -13.50 10.83
C PHE A 176 4.80 -14.14 10.06
N ASP A 177 5.72 -13.33 9.53
CA ASP A 177 6.85 -13.79 8.70
C ASP A 177 7.91 -14.59 9.46
N ASP A 178 7.97 -14.41 10.77
CA ASP A 178 8.82 -15.14 11.72
C ASP A 178 8.16 -16.41 12.27
N ASP A 179 6.91 -16.74 11.89
CA ASP A 179 6.24 -17.96 12.36
C ASP A 179 6.78 -19.21 11.62
N PRO A 180 7.32 -20.22 12.34
CA PRO A 180 7.87 -21.42 11.72
C PRO A 180 6.85 -22.27 10.96
N LEU A 181 5.55 -22.10 11.22
CA LEU A 181 4.47 -22.78 10.51
C LEU A 181 4.09 -22.08 9.19
N LEU A 182 4.54 -20.84 8.97
CA LEU A 182 4.12 -20.04 7.81
C LEU A 182 4.48 -20.70 6.48
N LEU A 183 5.76 -21.03 6.25
CA LEU A 183 6.22 -21.52 4.95
C LEU A 183 5.54 -22.85 4.54
N PRO A 184 5.42 -23.87 5.41
CA PRO A 184 4.64 -25.06 5.11
C PRO A 184 3.16 -24.76 4.85
N TYR A 185 2.56 -23.84 5.61
CA TYR A 185 1.16 -23.47 5.48
C TYR A 185 0.87 -22.82 4.13
N ILE A 186 1.58 -21.75 3.75
CA ILE A 186 1.35 -21.03 2.49
C ILE A 186 1.68 -21.89 1.26
N LYS A 187 2.58 -22.87 1.39
CA LYS A 187 2.85 -23.84 0.32
C LYS A 187 1.66 -24.75 0.07
N LYS A 188 0.93 -25.13 1.12
CA LYS A 188 -0.26 -25.98 1.04
C LYS A 188 -1.52 -25.17 0.70
N TYR A 189 -1.60 -23.95 1.22
CA TYR A 189 -2.72 -23.02 1.07
C TYR A 189 -2.18 -21.65 0.61
N PRO A 190 -1.92 -21.48 -0.71
CA PRO A 190 -1.43 -20.22 -1.22
C PRO A 190 -2.41 -19.07 -0.92
N PRO A 191 -1.92 -17.90 -0.46
CA PRO A 191 -2.78 -16.76 -0.17
C PRO A 191 -3.47 -16.26 -1.43
N GLU A 192 -4.71 -15.79 -1.28
CA GLU A 192 -5.45 -15.14 -2.36
C GLU A 192 -5.01 -13.68 -2.53
N ASN A 193 -4.30 -13.13 -1.53
CA ASN A 193 -3.86 -11.75 -1.43
C ASN A 193 -5.03 -10.75 -1.53
N ARG A 194 -6.17 -11.08 -0.93
CA ARG A 194 -7.33 -10.19 -0.82
C ARG A 194 -6.99 -9.00 0.05
N GLY A 195 -7.19 -7.80 -0.47
CA GLY A 195 -6.80 -6.57 0.24
C GLY A 195 -5.30 -6.30 0.27
N GLY A 196 -4.48 -7.12 -0.42
CA GLY A 196 -3.01 -7.07 -0.36
C GLY A 196 -2.43 -8.28 0.35
N ASN A 197 -1.12 -8.25 0.63
CA ASN A 197 -0.45 -9.35 1.33
C ASN A 197 -0.72 -9.32 2.84
N GLY A 198 -1.26 -10.41 3.39
CA GLY A 198 -1.51 -10.62 4.82
C GLY A 198 -0.28 -10.97 5.66
N VAL A 199 0.90 -11.18 5.07
CA VAL A 199 2.13 -11.47 5.84
C VAL A 199 2.66 -10.22 6.55
N LEU A 200 2.55 -10.19 7.87
CA LEU A 200 3.09 -9.20 8.79
C LEU A 200 4.58 -9.41 9.00
N ARG A 201 5.32 -8.30 8.97
CA ARG A 201 6.77 -8.25 9.19
C ARG A 201 7.05 -7.52 10.48
N VAL A 202 7.44 -8.28 11.50
CA VAL A 202 7.48 -7.80 12.87
C VAL A 202 8.73 -6.97 13.13
N LEU A 203 8.54 -5.88 13.86
CA LEU A 203 9.59 -4.97 14.36
C LEU A 203 9.50 -4.79 15.85
N LEU A 204 10.59 -4.36 16.46
CA LEU A 204 10.70 -4.20 17.89
C LEU A 204 10.72 -2.71 18.27
N ASP A 205 9.76 -2.30 19.09
CA ASP A 205 9.77 -1.04 19.83
C ASP A 205 9.96 -1.36 21.33
N GLY A 206 11.24 -1.45 21.74
CA GLY A 206 11.61 -2.01 23.03
C GLY A 206 11.16 -3.47 23.13
N LYS A 207 10.26 -3.78 24.07
CA LYS A 207 9.67 -5.12 24.25
C LYS A 207 8.41 -5.36 23.40
N LYS A 208 7.88 -4.32 22.77
CA LYS A 208 6.65 -4.41 21.97
C LYS A 208 7.00 -4.83 20.56
N GLN A 209 6.14 -5.65 19.98
CA GLN A 209 6.15 -5.93 18.56
C GLN A 209 5.31 -4.89 17.82
N VAL A 210 5.74 -4.53 16.62
CA VAL A 210 5.06 -3.58 15.73
C VAL A 210 4.98 -4.20 14.34
N ALA A 211 3.81 -4.12 13.72
CA ALA A 211 3.60 -4.56 12.34
C ALA A 211 2.77 -3.54 11.55
N GLU A 212 3.07 -3.42 10.25
CA GLU A 212 2.33 -2.57 9.33
C GLU A 212 1.52 -3.42 8.32
N HIS A 213 0.23 -3.17 8.19
CA HIS A 213 -0.63 -3.76 7.18
C HIS A 213 -1.53 -2.71 6.51
N ASP A 214 -1.09 -2.17 5.39
CA ASP A 214 -1.97 -1.41 4.49
C ASP A 214 -2.98 -2.34 3.83
N ILE A 215 -4.19 -1.84 3.60
CA ILE A 215 -5.32 -2.56 2.97
C ILE A 215 -5.67 -1.88 1.64
N MET A 216 -5.66 -2.63 0.55
CA MET A 216 -5.99 -2.16 -0.79
C MET A 216 -7.41 -2.62 -1.16
N LEU A 217 -8.39 -1.73 -1.04
CA LEU A 217 -9.81 -2.08 -1.25
C LEU A 217 -10.04 -2.67 -2.63
N GLY A 218 -10.75 -3.80 -2.69
CA GLY A 218 -11.09 -4.46 -3.96
C GLY A 218 -9.93 -5.18 -4.67
N LEU A 219 -8.70 -5.15 -4.12
CA LEU A 219 -7.60 -5.94 -4.67
C LEU A 219 -7.87 -7.43 -4.41
N HIS A 220 -7.95 -8.21 -5.48
CA HIS A 220 -8.30 -9.64 -5.49
C HIS A 220 -9.63 -10.02 -4.83
N ILE A 221 -10.53 -9.06 -4.59
CA ILE A 221 -11.88 -9.33 -4.09
C ILE A 221 -12.76 -9.78 -5.26
N PRO A 222 -13.30 -11.02 -5.26
CA PRO A 222 -14.16 -11.50 -6.33
C PRO A 222 -15.39 -10.59 -6.49
N GLY A 223 -15.79 -10.29 -7.73
CA GLY A 223 -16.97 -9.47 -8.01
C GLY A 223 -16.83 -7.98 -7.63
N TYR A 224 -15.68 -7.54 -7.13
CA TYR A 224 -15.46 -6.14 -6.81
C TYR A 224 -15.52 -5.26 -8.07
N PRO A 225 -16.33 -4.20 -8.08
CA PRO A 225 -16.54 -3.42 -9.30
C PRO A 225 -15.26 -2.78 -9.82
N GLN A 226 -14.92 -3.16 -11.05
CA GLN A 226 -13.69 -2.73 -11.70
C GLN A 226 -13.98 -1.51 -12.57
N LYS A 227 -13.16 -0.47 -12.46
CA LYS A 227 -13.01 0.47 -13.56
C LYS A 227 -12.41 -0.28 -14.73
N SER A 228 -12.90 -0.04 -15.95
CA SER A 228 -12.30 -0.60 -17.17
C SER A 228 -10.81 -0.29 -17.17
N ALA A 229 -9.96 -1.32 -17.14
CA ALA A 229 -8.52 -1.15 -17.17
C ALA A 229 -8.12 -0.57 -18.54
N SER A 230 -7.98 0.75 -18.63
CA SER A 230 -7.70 1.45 -19.88
C SER A 230 -6.20 1.59 -20.17
N GLY A 231 -5.35 0.82 -19.50
CA GLY A 231 -3.89 0.97 -19.54
C GLY A 231 -3.14 -0.35 -19.61
N LEU A 232 -1.91 -0.28 -20.13
CA LEU A 232 -0.97 -1.39 -20.12
C LEU A 232 -0.61 -1.75 -18.67
N ASN A 233 -0.83 -3.00 -18.26
CA ASN A 233 -0.37 -3.51 -16.96
C ASN A 233 0.93 -4.30 -17.15
N SER A 234 1.85 -4.17 -16.19
CA SER A 234 3.16 -4.83 -16.12
C SER A 234 3.60 -4.81 -14.67
N GLY A 235 4.00 -5.95 -14.10
CA GLY A 235 4.29 -6.07 -12.67
C GLY A 235 3.06 -6.39 -11.83
N LEU A 236 3.26 -6.92 -10.62
CA LEU A 236 2.22 -7.06 -9.59
C LEU A 236 1.68 -5.71 -9.11
N SER A 237 0.56 -5.71 -8.41
CA SER A 237 -0.14 -4.52 -7.93
C SER A 237 0.55 -3.90 -6.71
N VAL A 238 0.32 -2.61 -6.47
CA VAL A 238 0.67 -1.99 -5.19
C VAL A 238 -0.09 -2.70 -4.07
N GLY A 239 0.59 -3.00 -2.96
CA GLY A 239 0.05 -3.75 -1.85
C GLY A 239 0.35 -5.25 -1.85
N GLU A 240 0.74 -5.81 -3.01
CA GLU A 240 1.27 -7.16 -3.11
C GLU A 240 2.74 -7.22 -2.71
N ASP A 241 3.24 -8.42 -2.46
CA ASP A 241 4.67 -8.66 -2.27
C ASP A 241 5.42 -8.67 -3.60
N GLN A 242 6.56 -7.99 -3.63
CA GLN A 242 7.56 -8.11 -4.68
C GLN A 242 8.12 -9.55 -4.67
N PRO A 243 7.98 -10.32 -5.76
CA PRO A 243 8.46 -11.71 -5.78
C PRO A 243 9.98 -11.81 -5.71
N SER A 244 10.47 -12.90 -5.13
CA SER A 244 11.88 -13.28 -5.23
C SER A 244 12.22 -13.64 -6.67
N PHE A 245 13.43 -13.29 -7.11
CA PHE A 245 14.00 -13.72 -8.39
C PHE A 245 15.53 -13.66 -8.30
N GLN A 246 16.23 -14.46 -9.11
CA GLN A 246 17.68 -14.66 -9.07
C GLN A 246 18.33 -14.31 -10.42
N PRO A 247 18.48 -13.01 -10.74
CA PRO A 247 19.07 -12.58 -11.99
C PRO A 247 20.59 -12.78 -11.98
N TYR A 248 21.23 -12.68 -13.14
CA TYR A 248 22.68 -12.69 -13.26
C TYR A 248 23.25 -11.28 -13.09
N HIS A 249 24.26 -11.11 -12.24
CA HIS A 249 24.85 -9.80 -11.93
C HIS A 249 26.07 -9.50 -12.78
N ALA A 250 25.94 -8.57 -13.73
CA ALA A 250 27.03 -8.16 -14.63
C ALA A 250 27.95 -7.09 -14.03
N TYR A 251 27.38 -6.19 -13.21
CA TYR A 251 28.10 -5.04 -12.67
C TYR A 251 27.49 -4.57 -11.34
N GLY A 252 28.28 -3.87 -10.52
CA GLY A 252 27.85 -3.27 -9.26
C GLY A 252 28.15 -4.15 -8.03
N PRO A 253 27.49 -3.86 -6.89
CA PRO A 253 27.83 -4.43 -5.57
C PRO A 253 27.82 -5.97 -5.48
N ASP A 254 26.97 -6.62 -6.28
CA ASP A 254 26.76 -8.06 -6.26
C ASP A 254 27.32 -8.77 -7.52
N LYS A 255 28.25 -8.12 -8.25
CA LYS A 255 28.83 -8.62 -9.51
C LYS A 255 29.30 -10.09 -9.40
N GLY A 256 28.96 -10.90 -10.41
CA GLY A 256 29.39 -12.29 -10.51
C GLY A 256 28.53 -13.28 -9.72
N THR A 257 27.49 -12.81 -9.03
CA THR A 257 26.58 -13.65 -8.25
C THR A 257 25.23 -13.84 -8.97
N ARG A 258 24.34 -14.60 -8.31
CA ARG A 258 22.89 -14.68 -8.59
C ARG A 258 22.05 -14.14 -7.45
N THR A 259 22.59 -13.19 -6.68
CA THR A 259 21.93 -12.66 -5.49
C THR A 259 20.52 -12.17 -5.80
N CYS A 260 19.54 -12.67 -5.04
CA CYS A 260 18.16 -12.20 -5.12
C CYS A 260 18.05 -10.78 -4.52
N PRO A 261 17.66 -9.76 -5.30
CA PRO A 261 17.54 -8.38 -4.82
C PRO A 261 16.61 -8.26 -3.61
N VAL A 262 15.51 -8.98 -3.70
CA VAL A 262 14.40 -8.92 -2.75
C VAL A 262 14.71 -9.73 -1.49
N CYS A 263 15.56 -10.75 -1.57
CA CYS A 263 15.87 -11.66 -0.47
C CYS A 263 17.06 -11.17 0.37
N LYS A 264 18.08 -10.58 -0.27
CA LYS A 264 19.24 -10.03 0.45
C LYS A 264 18.94 -8.67 1.08
N TYR A 265 18.09 -7.87 0.43
CA TYR A 265 17.77 -6.50 0.85
C TYR A 265 16.26 -6.33 1.08
N VAL A 266 15.68 -7.26 1.85
CA VAL A 266 14.23 -7.30 2.18
C VAL A 266 13.81 -6.08 2.99
N ARG A 267 14.65 -5.71 3.98
CA ARG A 267 14.30 -4.77 5.04
C ARG A 267 13.86 -3.42 4.44
N TYR A 268 14.78 -2.63 3.90
CA TYR A 268 14.44 -1.27 3.51
C TYR A 268 13.82 -1.19 2.12
N HIS A 269 14.00 -0.05 1.45
CA HIS A 269 13.48 0.12 0.10
C HIS A 269 14.32 -0.63 -0.93
N GLY A 270 13.64 -1.16 -1.95
CA GLY A 270 14.26 -1.52 -3.21
C GLY A 270 13.65 -0.74 -4.37
N LEU A 271 14.49 -0.35 -5.32
CA LEU A 271 14.10 0.33 -6.55
C LEU A 271 14.52 -0.54 -7.75
N LEU A 272 13.56 -1.16 -8.40
CA LEU A 272 13.77 -2.12 -9.48
C LEU A 272 13.33 -1.51 -10.81
N LEU A 273 14.25 -1.39 -11.76
CA LEU A 273 13.93 -0.99 -13.14
C LEU A 273 14.03 -2.20 -14.05
N PHE A 274 12.88 -2.70 -14.51
CA PHE A 274 12.79 -3.78 -15.48
C PHE A 274 12.67 -3.22 -16.89
N VAL A 275 13.48 -3.75 -17.81
CA VAL A 275 13.44 -3.44 -19.25
C VAL A 275 13.45 -4.74 -20.04
N GLY A 276 12.48 -4.84 -20.96
CA GLY A 276 12.25 -6.00 -21.80
C GLY A 276 12.93 -5.93 -23.17
N SER A 277 12.26 -6.48 -24.18
CA SER A 277 12.75 -6.57 -25.56
C SER A 277 12.82 -5.26 -26.36
N ARG A 278 12.40 -4.12 -25.80
CA ARG A 278 12.36 -2.80 -26.46
C ARG A 278 13.12 -1.72 -25.66
N PRO A 279 14.44 -1.87 -25.48
CA PRO A 279 15.22 -0.91 -24.68
C PRO A 279 15.37 0.44 -25.39
N ASP A 280 15.11 1.52 -24.66
CA ASP A 280 15.45 2.89 -25.05
C ASP A 280 16.71 3.33 -24.28
N TRP A 281 17.88 3.09 -24.86
CA TRP A 281 19.16 3.26 -24.16
C TRP A 281 19.45 4.68 -23.66
N PRO A 282 19.16 5.76 -24.42
CA PRO A 282 19.27 7.12 -23.89
C PRO A 282 18.46 7.31 -22.60
N LYS A 283 17.18 6.91 -22.59
CA LYS A 283 16.32 7.03 -21.41
C LYS A 283 16.77 6.14 -20.26
N ILE A 284 17.23 4.92 -20.57
CA ILE A 284 17.78 4.00 -19.58
C ILE A 284 18.98 4.65 -18.88
N ARG A 285 19.93 5.23 -19.63
CA ARG A 285 21.11 5.90 -19.04
C ARG A 285 20.72 7.00 -18.04
N GLU A 286 19.71 7.81 -18.36
CA GLU A 286 19.19 8.83 -17.45
C GLU A 286 18.61 8.21 -16.16
N TRP A 287 17.81 7.15 -16.29
CA TRP A 287 17.28 6.42 -15.14
C TRP A 287 18.39 5.80 -14.29
N LEU A 288 19.40 5.16 -14.89
CA LEU A 288 20.52 4.56 -14.16
C LEU A 288 21.28 5.60 -13.35
N LEU A 289 21.53 6.79 -13.92
CA LEU A 289 22.20 7.89 -13.21
C LEU A 289 21.34 8.46 -12.08
N PHE A 290 20.02 8.54 -12.26
CA PHE A 290 19.11 8.93 -11.18
C PHE A 290 19.09 7.89 -10.04
N MET A 291 18.94 6.60 -10.38
CA MET A 291 18.90 5.50 -9.43
C MET A 291 20.21 5.38 -8.64
N GLU A 292 21.36 5.59 -9.30
CA GLU A 292 22.68 5.66 -8.67
C GLU A 292 22.72 6.77 -7.61
N LYS A 293 22.24 7.98 -7.93
CA LYS A 293 22.18 9.11 -6.98
C LYS A 293 21.26 8.81 -5.79
N GLU A 294 20.10 8.21 -6.03
CA GLU A 294 19.16 7.86 -4.96
C GLU A 294 19.72 6.78 -4.03
N SER A 295 20.37 5.76 -4.60
CA SER A 295 21.06 4.69 -3.86
C SER A 295 22.22 5.27 -3.05
N ALA A 296 23.05 6.14 -3.64
CA ALA A 296 24.12 6.84 -2.94
C ALA A 296 23.60 7.73 -1.79
N LYS A 297 22.51 8.45 -2.00
CA LYS A 297 21.90 9.32 -0.98
C LYS A 297 21.36 8.52 0.21
N ARG A 298 20.82 7.32 -0.02
CA ARG A 298 20.11 6.52 1.00
C ARG A 298 20.92 5.35 1.56
N GLN A 299 22.05 5.01 0.96
CA GLN A 299 23.04 4.06 1.47
C GLN A 299 22.45 2.66 1.75
N GLN A 300 22.35 2.27 3.02
CA GLN A 300 21.78 0.98 3.42
C GLN A 300 20.25 0.94 3.29
N TYR A 301 19.59 2.09 3.27
CA TYR A 301 18.13 2.20 3.28
C TYR A 301 17.49 2.11 1.89
N LEU A 302 18.29 2.05 0.82
CA LEU A 302 17.81 1.82 -0.53
C LEU A 302 18.82 0.98 -1.30
N LYS A 303 18.35 -0.06 -1.97
CA LYS A 303 19.11 -0.74 -3.02
C LYS A 303 18.42 -0.60 -4.36
N ALA A 304 19.20 -0.33 -5.39
CA ALA A 304 18.71 -0.11 -6.73
C ALA A 304 19.24 -1.18 -7.68
N TYR A 305 18.38 -1.68 -8.54
CA TYR A 305 18.67 -2.73 -9.51
C TYR A 305 18.13 -2.36 -10.88
N PHE A 306 18.97 -2.49 -11.88
CA PHE A 306 18.53 -2.55 -13.27
C PHE A 306 18.46 -4.02 -13.69
N ILE A 307 17.34 -4.42 -14.30
CA ILE A 307 17.08 -5.78 -14.75
C ILE A 307 16.77 -5.72 -16.24
N TYR A 308 17.73 -6.16 -17.06
CA TYR A 308 17.56 -6.22 -18.51
C TYR A 308 17.32 -7.66 -18.98
N ALA A 309 16.10 -7.95 -19.41
CA ALA A 309 15.71 -9.29 -19.86
C ALA A 309 15.17 -9.24 -21.29
N ASN A 310 15.89 -9.84 -22.23
CA ASN A 310 15.55 -9.75 -23.65
C ASN A 310 16.04 -10.99 -24.38
N ALA A 311 15.10 -11.79 -24.87
CA ALA A 311 15.38 -13.05 -25.55
C ALA A 311 16.06 -12.86 -26.91
N LYS A 312 15.82 -11.72 -27.58
CA LYS A 312 16.29 -11.48 -28.94
C LYS A 312 17.82 -11.36 -28.97
N GLY A 313 18.48 -12.30 -29.64
CA GLY A 313 19.94 -12.33 -29.75
C GLY A 313 20.65 -12.58 -28.42
N TYR A 314 19.97 -13.22 -27.45
CA TYR A 314 20.53 -13.46 -26.13
C TYR A 314 21.80 -14.33 -26.18
N SER A 315 22.83 -13.86 -25.49
CA SER A 315 24.01 -14.63 -25.14
C SER A 315 24.50 -14.13 -23.78
N LYS A 316 24.66 -15.06 -22.83
CA LYS A 316 25.07 -14.73 -21.45
C LYS A 316 26.34 -13.88 -21.43
N ASN A 317 27.36 -14.26 -22.19
CA ASN A 317 28.65 -13.56 -22.21
C ASN A 317 28.54 -12.17 -22.87
N LYS A 318 27.80 -12.07 -23.98
CA LYS A 318 27.60 -10.77 -24.65
C LYS A 318 26.82 -9.80 -23.77
N ARG A 319 25.73 -10.27 -23.13
CA ARG A 319 24.90 -9.46 -22.23
C ARG A 319 25.66 -9.00 -20.99
N ALA A 320 26.46 -9.89 -20.39
CA ALA A 320 27.32 -9.54 -19.27
C ALA A 320 28.35 -8.46 -19.66
N ALA A 321 29.00 -8.61 -20.82
CA ALA A 321 29.97 -7.64 -21.31
C ALA A 321 29.34 -6.27 -21.61
N GLU A 322 28.18 -6.25 -22.27
CA GLU A 322 27.40 -5.03 -22.57
C GLU A 322 27.06 -4.26 -21.29
N LEU A 323 26.49 -4.94 -20.29
CA LEU A 323 26.13 -4.30 -19.02
C LEU A 323 27.35 -3.91 -18.19
N GLN A 324 28.44 -4.68 -18.24
CA GLN A 324 29.70 -4.29 -17.60
C GLN A 324 30.25 -3.01 -18.22
N GLN A 325 30.28 -2.91 -19.54
CA GLN A 325 30.73 -1.71 -20.24
C GLN A 325 29.85 -0.50 -19.88
N LEU A 326 28.52 -0.66 -19.90
CA LEU A 326 27.59 0.39 -19.51
C LEU A 326 27.83 0.89 -18.08
N GLY A 327 28.03 -0.03 -17.13
CA GLY A 327 28.32 0.32 -15.74
C GLY A 327 29.63 1.10 -15.58
N GLN A 328 30.67 0.71 -16.33
CA GLN A 328 31.96 1.41 -16.36
C GLN A 328 31.84 2.81 -16.99
N GLU A 329 31.17 2.93 -18.13
CA GLU A 329 30.96 4.19 -18.84
C GLU A 329 30.21 5.22 -17.98
N LEU A 330 29.20 4.77 -17.22
CA LEU A 330 28.41 5.63 -16.35
C LEU A 330 29.05 5.85 -14.96
N GLY A 331 30.14 5.16 -14.64
CA GLY A 331 30.82 5.26 -13.35
C GLY A 331 29.97 4.81 -12.16
N LEU A 332 29.09 3.82 -12.35
CA LEU A 332 28.15 3.37 -11.31
C LEU A 332 28.90 2.68 -10.16
N ARG A 333 28.43 2.88 -8.93
CA ARG A 333 29.01 2.27 -7.72
C ARG A 333 27.97 1.59 -6.85
N TYR A 334 26.77 2.17 -6.76
CA TYR A 334 25.72 1.74 -5.84
C TYR A 334 24.57 1.00 -6.53
N LEU A 335 24.43 1.14 -7.85
CA LEU A 335 23.46 0.45 -8.69
C LEU A 335 24.01 -0.88 -9.22
N ALA A 336 23.25 -1.97 -9.04
CA ALA A 336 23.54 -3.25 -9.66
C ALA A 336 22.91 -3.35 -11.05
N LEU A 337 23.71 -3.75 -12.05
CA LEU A 337 23.21 -4.05 -13.40
C LEU A 337 23.11 -5.56 -13.57
N THR A 338 21.89 -6.03 -13.78
CA THR A 338 21.55 -7.45 -13.82
C THR A 338 20.82 -7.79 -15.11
N TYR A 339 20.80 -9.08 -15.44
CA TYR A 339 20.14 -9.56 -16.64
C TYR A 339 19.53 -10.95 -16.45
N ALA A 340 18.58 -11.26 -17.31
CA ALA A 340 17.99 -12.58 -17.48
C ALA A 340 17.80 -12.88 -18.97
N PRO A 341 17.62 -14.15 -19.38
CA PRO A 341 17.33 -14.51 -20.76
C PRO A 341 16.09 -13.81 -21.34
N SER A 342 14.98 -13.75 -20.60
CA SER A 342 13.71 -13.12 -20.99
C SER A 342 12.90 -12.70 -19.76
N LEU A 343 11.85 -11.90 -19.92
CA LEU A 343 10.97 -11.53 -18.80
C LEU A 343 10.22 -12.74 -18.22
N ASP A 344 9.93 -13.73 -19.07
CA ASP A 344 9.26 -14.99 -18.68
C ASP A 344 10.23 -16.11 -18.27
N ASP A 345 11.50 -15.79 -18.01
CA ASP A 345 12.51 -16.78 -17.68
C ASP A 345 12.22 -17.46 -16.33
N ARG A 346 12.14 -18.79 -16.34
CA ARG A 346 11.82 -19.61 -15.16
C ARG A 346 13.05 -19.96 -14.33
N GLU A 347 14.24 -20.02 -14.94
CA GLU A 347 15.47 -20.36 -14.22
C GLU A 347 15.89 -19.25 -13.24
N THR A 348 15.67 -17.99 -13.63
CA THR A 348 15.87 -16.82 -12.79
C THR A 348 14.63 -16.44 -11.99
N GLU A 349 13.51 -17.17 -12.16
CA GLU A 349 12.21 -16.90 -11.54
C GLU A 349 11.63 -15.51 -11.89
N LEU A 350 12.17 -14.85 -12.92
CA LEU A 350 11.76 -13.49 -13.29
C LEU A 350 10.29 -13.44 -13.71
N TYR A 351 9.76 -14.52 -14.28
CA TYR A 351 8.35 -14.66 -14.67
C TYR A 351 7.35 -14.40 -13.52
N LEU A 352 7.74 -14.62 -12.26
CA LEU A 352 6.88 -14.37 -11.09
C LEU A 352 6.50 -12.90 -10.97
N ASN A 353 7.29 -11.99 -11.55
CA ASN A 353 7.02 -10.57 -11.54
C ASN A 353 5.84 -10.18 -12.44
N GLN A 354 5.36 -11.06 -13.33
CA GLN A 354 4.25 -10.78 -14.25
C GLN A 354 4.48 -9.50 -15.09
N LEU A 355 5.70 -9.35 -15.62
CA LEU A 355 6.10 -8.21 -16.44
C LEU A 355 5.54 -8.36 -17.85
N ASN A 356 5.22 -7.23 -18.48
CA ASN A 356 4.64 -7.22 -19.82
C ASN A 356 5.69 -6.83 -20.87
N GLU A 357 5.93 -7.69 -21.87
CA GLU A 357 6.85 -7.43 -22.99
C GLU A 357 6.47 -6.18 -23.81
N LYS A 358 5.20 -5.74 -23.76
CA LYS A 358 4.74 -4.49 -24.38
C LYS A 358 4.97 -3.25 -23.51
N ALA A 359 5.58 -3.36 -22.33
CA ALA A 359 6.12 -2.21 -21.61
C ALA A 359 7.52 -1.87 -22.16
N GLU A 360 7.83 -0.58 -22.27
CA GLU A 360 9.20 -0.10 -22.51
C GLU A 360 10.02 -0.28 -21.23
N SER A 361 9.42 0.04 -20.08
CA SER A 361 10.00 -0.16 -18.76
C SER A 361 8.93 -0.33 -17.69
N THR A 362 9.29 -1.00 -16.60
CA THR A 362 8.49 -1.07 -15.37
C THR A 362 9.40 -0.76 -14.19
N LEU A 363 9.12 0.34 -13.50
CA LEU A 363 9.83 0.76 -12.30
C LEU A 363 8.98 0.39 -11.07
N ILE A 364 9.54 -0.42 -10.18
CA ILE A 364 8.88 -0.86 -8.94
C ILE A 364 9.65 -0.32 -7.74
N ILE A 365 8.92 0.22 -6.78
CA ILE A 365 9.42 0.54 -5.45
C ILE A 365 8.76 -0.42 -4.48
N TYR A 366 9.56 -1.16 -3.72
CA TYR A 366 9.07 -1.94 -2.60
C TYR A 366 9.69 -1.46 -1.28
N ARG A 367 9.03 -1.75 -0.18
CA ARG A 367 9.50 -1.58 1.20
C ARG A 367 9.07 -2.79 2.00
N TYR A 368 9.97 -3.41 2.78
CA TYR A 368 9.67 -4.65 3.50
C TYR A 368 9.04 -5.68 2.57
N ARG A 369 9.61 -5.85 1.36
CA ARG A 369 9.08 -6.67 0.26
C ARG A 369 7.71 -6.25 -0.30
N LYS A 370 6.90 -5.45 0.38
CA LYS A 370 5.62 -4.94 -0.14
C LYS A 370 5.85 -3.89 -1.23
N ILE A 371 5.20 -4.04 -2.38
CA ILE A 371 5.20 -3.03 -3.45
C ILE A 371 4.42 -1.81 -2.97
N VAL A 372 5.09 -0.67 -2.90
CA VAL A 372 4.51 0.61 -2.45
C VAL A 372 4.31 1.59 -3.60
N ALA A 373 4.95 1.38 -4.74
CA ALA A 373 4.65 2.10 -5.97
C ALA A 373 5.12 1.33 -7.21
N LYS A 374 4.44 1.60 -8.32
CA LYS A 374 4.72 1.03 -9.63
C LYS A 374 4.50 2.07 -10.72
N PHE A 375 5.44 2.17 -11.65
CA PHE A 375 5.35 3.08 -12.78
C PHE A 375 5.67 2.33 -14.08
N ILE A 376 4.80 2.45 -15.08
CA ILE A 376 4.93 1.78 -16.37
C ILE A 376 5.20 2.83 -17.43
N ASN A 377 6.26 2.65 -18.22
CA ASN A 377 6.70 3.58 -19.27
C ASN A 377 6.91 5.03 -18.79
N LEU A 378 7.31 5.20 -17.52
CA LEU A 378 7.58 6.52 -16.95
C LEU A 378 8.81 7.12 -17.63
N GLN A 379 8.65 8.28 -18.24
CA GLN A 379 9.74 8.96 -18.92
C GLN A 379 10.72 9.57 -17.91
N PRO A 380 12.05 9.45 -18.12
CA PRO A 380 13.02 10.14 -17.28
C PRO A 380 12.90 11.66 -17.43
N GLY A 381 13.26 12.38 -16.38
CA GLY A 381 13.18 13.84 -16.35
C GLY A 381 12.96 14.37 -14.94
N ALA A 382 13.28 15.65 -14.72
CA ALA A 382 13.31 16.25 -13.38
C ALA A 382 12.00 16.07 -12.59
N GLU A 383 10.85 16.21 -13.25
CA GLU A 383 9.54 16.03 -12.62
C GLU A 383 9.33 14.58 -12.15
N ASN A 384 9.56 13.60 -13.01
CA ASN A 384 9.34 12.19 -12.68
C ASN A 384 10.39 11.65 -11.70
N PHE A 385 11.62 12.17 -11.75
CA PHE A 385 12.64 11.91 -10.74
C PHE A 385 12.20 12.42 -9.37
N ALA A 386 11.68 13.65 -9.30
CA ALA A 386 11.12 14.19 -8.06
C ALA A 386 9.95 13.35 -7.54
N ARG A 387 9.07 12.87 -8.43
CA ARG A 387 7.96 11.97 -8.07
C ARG A 387 8.46 10.65 -7.47
N VAL A 388 9.47 10.02 -8.06
CA VAL A 388 10.06 8.78 -7.52
C VAL A 388 10.77 9.01 -6.19
N SER A 389 11.56 10.08 -6.06
CA SER A 389 12.19 10.46 -4.77
C SER A 389 11.16 10.75 -3.69
N ALA A 390 10.10 11.49 -4.00
CA ALA A 390 9.04 11.80 -3.05
C ALA A 390 8.30 10.53 -2.60
N CYS A 391 8.13 9.55 -3.48
CA CYS A 391 7.58 8.25 -3.11
C CYS A 391 8.49 7.50 -2.13
N LEU A 392 9.80 7.44 -2.38
CA LEU A 392 10.77 6.83 -1.46
C LEU A 392 10.76 7.52 -0.09
N ASP A 393 10.61 8.85 -0.05
CA ASP A 393 10.60 9.61 1.20
C ASP A 393 9.28 9.44 1.96
N LYS A 394 8.13 9.50 1.27
CA LYS A 394 6.79 9.31 1.86
C LYS A 394 6.62 7.91 2.44
N THR A 395 7.15 6.88 1.77
CA THR A 395 6.87 5.49 2.12
C THR A 395 7.79 4.94 3.20
N LYS A 396 8.72 5.71 3.79
CA LYS A 396 9.52 5.22 4.94
C LYS A 396 8.63 4.73 6.09
N GLY A 397 7.58 5.48 6.42
CA GLY A 397 6.70 5.20 7.55
C GLY A 397 7.35 5.48 8.90
N ALA A 398 6.56 5.39 9.98
CA ALA A 398 7.01 5.73 11.33
C ALA A 398 8.00 4.71 11.92
N TYR A 399 7.93 3.45 11.48
CA TYR A 399 8.69 2.35 12.07
C TYR A 399 9.94 1.97 11.26
N PHE A 400 10.32 2.81 10.29
CA PHE A 400 11.40 2.50 9.36
C PHE A 400 12.74 2.20 10.03
N ALA A 401 13.02 2.86 11.15
CA ALA A 401 14.27 2.74 11.89
C ALA A 401 14.25 1.68 13.00
N LEU A 402 13.10 1.04 13.27
CA LEU A 402 13.02 0.00 14.30
C LEU A 402 13.82 -1.24 13.87
N PRO A 403 14.43 -1.98 14.80
CA PRO A 403 15.07 -3.25 14.49
C PRO A 403 14.01 -4.33 14.22
N ALA A 404 14.38 -5.31 13.38
CA ALA A 404 13.65 -6.58 13.30
C ALA A 404 14.10 -7.51 14.45
N PRO A 405 13.27 -8.47 14.87
CA PRO A 405 13.69 -9.56 15.74
C PRO A 405 14.90 -10.30 15.14
N GLU A 406 15.75 -10.86 16.02
CA GLU A 406 16.73 -11.85 15.57
C GLU A 406 15.95 -13.10 15.16
N HIS A 407 16.12 -13.53 13.91
CA HIS A 407 15.59 -14.81 13.46
C HIS A 407 16.56 -15.92 13.91
N GLU A 408 16.05 -16.91 14.66
CA GLU A 408 16.82 -18.11 15.03
C GLU A 408 17.13 -19.02 13.84
#